data_AF-A0A2W1EIW0-F1
#
_entry.id   AF-A0A2W1EIW0-F1
#
_cell.length_a   1.000
_cell.length_b   1.000
_cell.length_c   1.000
_cell.angle_alpha   90.00
_cell.angle_beta   90.00
_cell.angle_gamma   90.00
#
_symmetry.space_group_name_H-M   'P 1'
#
loop_
_entity.id
_entity.type
_entity.pdbx_description
1 polymer ?
#
loop_
_entity_poly.entity_id
_entity_poly.type
_entity_poly.pdbx_seq_one_letter_code
_entity_poly.pdbx_strand_id
1 'polypeptide(L)'
;MLFLLKPRTSTNRHVVIPLDPSRTLAENLHGHTILEFPTIYVFPPATEKLPEDFMLEEEYAKLEGEQQKEFDELMNELDPDILKRLKEGEDAQRYAGADEEVDSKKILDVLKQDIGGL
;
A
#
# COMPACT_ATOMS: atom_id res chain seq x y z
N MET A 1 -5.87 -24.19 -9.60
CA MET A 1 -6.07 -22.83 -10.11
C MET A 1 -4.76 -22.06 -9.95
N LEU A 2 -4.39 -21.25 -10.94
CA LEU A 2 -3.13 -20.50 -11.00
C LEU A 2 -3.42 -19.01 -10.75
N PHE A 3 -2.59 -18.35 -9.96
CA PHE A 3 -2.78 -16.94 -9.65
C PHE A 3 -1.45 -16.18 -9.63
N LEU A 4 -1.42 -14.98 -10.22
CA LEU A 4 -0.27 -14.08 -10.20
C LEU A 4 -0.31 -13.19 -8.95
N LEU A 5 0.83 -13.02 -8.28
CA LEU A 5 0.98 -12.06 -7.19
C LEU A 5 1.00 -10.62 -7.70
N LYS A 6 0.16 -9.75 -7.14
CA LYS A 6 0.21 -8.30 -7.34
C LYS A 6 1.19 -7.68 -6.33
N PRO A 7 2.28 -7.03 -6.77
CA PRO A 7 3.24 -6.41 -5.86
C PRO A 7 2.76 -5.04 -5.35
N ARG A 8 3.43 -4.53 -4.31
CA ARG A 8 3.28 -3.16 -3.76
C ARG A 8 1.85 -2.81 -3.32
N THR A 9 1.21 -3.74 -2.62
CA THR A 9 -0.13 -3.54 -2.05
C THR A 9 -0.04 -3.03 -0.62
N SER A 10 -1.00 -2.20 -0.20
CA SER A 10 -1.07 -1.58 1.13
C SER A 10 -1.57 -2.53 2.24
N THR A 11 -2.05 -3.71 1.86
CA THR A 11 -2.57 -4.74 2.77
C THR A 11 -1.49 -5.72 3.22
N ASN A 12 -1.71 -6.33 4.38
CA ASN A 12 -0.89 -7.44 4.90
C ASN A 12 -1.19 -8.80 4.23
N ARG A 13 -2.27 -8.88 3.43
CA ARG A 13 -2.66 -10.09 2.69
C ARG A 13 -2.00 -10.11 1.31
N HIS A 14 -1.67 -11.30 0.81
CA HIS A 14 -1.21 -11.47 -0.56
C HIS A 14 -2.35 -11.24 -1.55
N VAL A 15 -2.24 -10.16 -2.33
CA VAL A 15 -3.21 -9.86 -3.39
C VAL A 15 -2.86 -10.66 -4.63
N VAL A 16 -3.82 -11.45 -5.12
CA VAL A 16 -3.62 -12.38 -6.22
C VAL A 16 -4.62 -12.16 -7.36
N ILE A 17 -4.15 -12.40 -8.58
CA ILE A 17 -4.88 -12.22 -9.83
C ILE A 17 -5.07 -13.58 -10.49
N PRO A 18 -6.30 -14.04 -10.75
CA PRO A 18 -6.53 -15.32 -11.42
C PRO A 18 -5.93 -15.35 -12.82
N LEU A 19 -5.19 -16.42 -13.14
CA LEU A 19 -4.65 -16.64 -14.49
C LEU A 19 -5.57 -17.57 -15.29
N ASP A 20 -5.72 -17.28 -16.58
CA ASP A 20 -6.44 -18.13 -17.53
C ASP A 20 -5.51 -19.22 -18.07
N PRO A 21 -5.74 -20.51 -17.75
CA PRO A 21 -4.88 -21.60 -18.20
C PRO A 21 -4.95 -21.84 -19.73
N SER A 22 -5.94 -21.24 -20.41
CA SER A 22 -6.10 -21.33 -21.86
C SER A 22 -5.23 -20.35 -22.63
N ARG A 23 -4.68 -19.34 -21.95
CA ARG A 23 -3.83 -18.30 -22.52
C ARG A 23 -2.36 -18.58 -22.27
N THR A 24 -1.50 -18.05 -23.13
CA THR A 24 -0.05 -18.09 -22.91
C THR A 24 0.33 -17.29 -21.66
N LEU A 25 1.50 -17.57 -21.09
CA LEU A 25 2.02 -16.81 -19.97
C LEU A 25 2.20 -15.32 -20.34
N ALA A 26 2.68 -15.02 -21.55
CA ALA A 26 2.86 -13.64 -22.01
C ALA A 26 1.54 -12.87 -22.06
N GLU A 27 0.45 -13.49 -22.53
CA GLU A 27 -0.88 -12.88 -22.55
C GLU A 27 -1.45 -12.68 -21.15
N ASN A 28 -1.22 -13.65 -20.25
CA ASN A 28 -1.64 -13.57 -18.85
C ASN A 28 -0.88 -12.48 -18.06
N LEU A 29 0.38 -12.21 -18.41
CA LEU A 29 1.19 -11.18 -17.75
C LEU A 29 1.03 -9.80 -18.38
N HIS A 30 0.39 -9.71 -19.54
CA HIS A 30 0.24 -8.45 -20.26
C HIS A 30 -0.60 -7.44 -19.45
N GLY A 31 -0.06 -6.23 -19.25
CA GLY A 31 -0.71 -5.17 -18.49
C GLY A 31 -0.60 -5.30 -16.97
N HIS A 32 0.01 -6.37 -16.45
CA HIS A 32 0.26 -6.52 -15.02
C HIS A 32 1.66 -6.03 -14.64
N THR A 33 1.76 -5.39 -13.47
CA THR A 33 3.05 -5.01 -12.88
C THR A 33 3.63 -6.19 -12.11
N ILE A 34 4.91 -6.49 -12.33
CA ILE A 34 5.64 -7.60 -11.70
C ILE A 34 6.88 -7.04 -10.99
N LEU A 35 7.28 -7.66 -9.88
CA LEU A 35 8.51 -7.33 -9.15
C LEU A 35 9.58 -8.39 -9.40
N GLU A 36 10.64 -8.04 -10.12
CA GLU A 36 11.74 -8.91 -10.57
C GLU A 36 11.32 -10.03 -11.54
N PHE A 37 10.46 -10.95 -11.09
CA PHE A 37 9.96 -12.08 -11.86
C PHE A 37 8.52 -12.47 -11.44
N PRO A 38 7.72 -13.09 -12.33
CA PRO A 38 6.35 -13.47 -12.01
C PRO A 38 6.31 -14.51 -10.89
N THR A 39 5.64 -14.17 -9.78
CA THR A 39 5.37 -15.12 -8.70
C THR A 39 3.97 -15.69 -8.88
N ILE A 40 3.86 -17.00 -9.07
CA ILE A 40 2.60 -17.70 -9.34
C ILE A 40 2.27 -18.63 -8.17
N TYR A 41 1.10 -18.43 -7.56
CA TYR A 41 0.53 -19.32 -6.57
C TYR A 41 -0.36 -20.37 -7.23
N VAL A 42 -0.33 -21.58 -6.68
CA VAL A 42 -1.13 -22.70 -7.16
C VAL A 42 -1.99 -23.22 -6.02
N PHE A 43 -3.31 -23.22 -6.23
CA PHE A 43 -4.26 -23.79 -5.29
C PHE A 43 -4.94 -25.04 -5.88
N PRO A 44 -5.20 -26.09 -5.07
CA PRO A 44 -5.97 -27.24 -5.51
C PRO A 44 -7.35 -26.83 -6.06
N PRO A 45 -7.91 -27.56 -7.06
CA PRO A 45 -9.26 -27.28 -7.56
C PRO A 45 -10.37 -27.40 -6.51
N ALA A 46 -10.12 -28.17 -5.44
CA ALA A 46 -11.04 -28.33 -4.31
C ALA A 46 -11.05 -27.13 -3.34
N THR A 47 -10.16 -26.15 -3.54
CA THR A 47 -10.13 -24.93 -2.74
C THR A 47 -11.28 -24.02 -3.18
N GLU A 48 -12.43 -24.14 -2.49
CA GLU A 48 -13.62 -23.31 -2.75
C GLU A 48 -13.39 -21.84 -2.41
N LYS A 49 -12.50 -21.55 -1.45
CA LYS A 49 -12.15 -20.20 -0.99
C LYS A 49 -10.66 -20.05 -0.81
N LEU A 50 -10.13 -18.89 -1.16
CA LEU A 50 -8.73 -18.55 -0.90
C LEU A 50 -8.46 -18.57 0.62
N PRO A 51 -7.25 -18.98 1.06
CA PRO A 51 -6.86 -18.89 2.47
C PRO A 51 -6.91 -17.44 2.96
N GLU A 52 -7.02 -17.24 4.27
CA GLU A 52 -7.18 -15.91 4.88
C GLU A 52 -6.03 -14.95 4.55
N ASP A 53 -4.82 -15.47 4.39
CA ASP A 53 -3.62 -14.72 4.01
C ASP A 53 -3.65 -14.19 2.56
N PHE A 54 -4.64 -14.62 1.75
CA PHE A 54 -4.76 -14.26 0.34
C PHE A 54 -6.06 -13.52 0.07
N MET A 55 -6.05 -12.61 -0.89
CA MET A 55 -7.24 -11.91 -1.36
C MET A 55 -7.19 -11.66 -2.86
N LEU A 56 -8.34 -11.51 -3.50
CA LEU A 56 -8.40 -11.20 -4.92
C LEU A 56 -8.10 -9.73 -5.19
N GLU A 57 -7.54 -9.43 -6.37
CA GLU A 57 -7.34 -8.05 -6.82
C GLU A 57 -8.63 -7.23 -6.82
N GLU A 58 -9.77 -7.84 -7.19
CA GLU A 58 -11.07 -7.17 -7.16
C GLU A 58 -11.50 -6.77 -5.73
N GLU A 59 -11.19 -7.60 -4.74
CA GLU A 59 -11.45 -7.30 -3.32
C GLU A 59 -10.52 -6.18 -2.84
N TYR A 60 -9.26 -6.23 -3.24
CA TYR A 60 -8.27 -5.21 -2.91
C TYR A 60 -8.63 -3.84 -3.50
N ALA A 61 -9.07 -3.79 -4.76
CA ALA A 61 -9.46 -2.55 -5.42
C ALA A 61 -10.63 -1.84 -4.72
N LYS A 62 -11.58 -2.61 -4.16
CA LYS A 62 -12.67 -2.06 -3.35
C LYS A 62 -12.15 -1.47 -2.04
N LEU A 63 -11.29 -2.21 -1.35
CA LEU A 63 -10.68 -1.79 -0.09
C LEU A 63 -9.78 -0.54 -0.26
N GLU A 64 -9.05 -0.41 -1.37
CA GLU A 64 -8.32 0.83 -1.68
C GLU A 64 -9.27 1.99 -2.01
N GLY A 65 -10.33 1.75 -2.77
CA GLY A 65 -11.31 2.78 -3.10
C GLY A 65 -12.03 3.33 -1.86
N GLU A 66 -12.38 2.46 -0.92
CA GLU A 66 -12.99 2.85 0.36
C GLU A 66 -12.01 3.65 1.22
N GLN A 67 -10.76 3.18 1.38
CA GLN A 67 -9.74 3.92 2.14
C GLN A 67 -9.42 5.28 1.51
N GLN A 68 -9.36 5.37 0.18
CA GLN A 68 -9.12 6.65 -0.50
C GLN A 68 -10.29 7.60 -0.26
N LYS A 69 -11.54 7.11 -0.29
CA LYS A 69 -12.72 7.93 -0.01
C LYS A 69 -12.73 8.45 1.43
N GLU A 70 -12.42 7.59 2.41
CA GLU A 70 -12.31 7.98 3.82
C GLU A 70 -11.20 9.01 4.03
N PHE A 71 -10.05 8.82 3.37
CA PHE A 71 -8.95 9.78 3.40
C PHE A 71 -9.35 11.14 2.82
N ASP A 72 -10.01 11.15 1.66
CA ASP A 72 -10.47 12.38 1.01
C ASP A 72 -11.50 13.11 1.88
N GLU A 73 -12.42 12.38 2.53
CA GLU A 73 -13.39 12.95 3.48
C GLU A 73 -12.68 13.61 4.67
N LEU A 74 -11.73 12.91 5.31
CA LEU A 74 -10.95 13.46 6.41
C LEU A 74 -10.15 14.71 5.99
N MET A 75 -9.57 14.69 4.80
CA MET A 75 -8.82 15.83 4.26
C MET A 75 -9.70 17.04 3.96
N ASN A 76 -10.96 16.84 3.60
CA ASN A 76 -11.92 17.94 3.40
C ASN A 76 -12.42 18.55 4.72
N GLU A 77 -12.42 17.78 5.82
CA GLU A 77 -12.81 18.26 7.15
C GLU A 77 -11.68 19.02 7.88
N LEU A 78 -10.42 18.84 7.44
CA LEU A 78 -9.27 19.48 8.05
C LEU A 78 -9.15 20.96 7.67
N ASP A 79 -8.81 21.80 8.65
CA ASP A 79 -8.56 23.22 8.41
C ASP A 79 -7.45 23.44 7.37
N PRO A 80 -7.62 24.41 6.45
CA PRO A 80 -6.65 24.66 5.38
C PRO A 80 -5.25 25.04 5.91
N ASP A 81 -5.16 25.60 7.12
CA ASP A 81 -3.89 25.91 7.77
C ASP A 81 -3.14 24.66 8.25
N ILE A 82 -3.86 23.60 8.64
CA ILE A 82 -3.27 22.30 9.02
C ILE A 82 -2.80 21.56 7.76
N LEU A 83 -3.62 21.57 6.70
CA LEU A 83 -3.28 20.99 5.39
C LEU A 83 -2.02 21.63 4.80
N LYS A 84 -1.88 22.96 4.93
CA LYS A 84 -0.70 23.70 4.47
C LYS A 84 0.58 23.26 5.20
N ARG A 85 0.52 23.09 6.52
CA ARG A 85 1.66 22.61 7.32
C ARG A 85 2.06 21.17 6.98
N LEU A 86 1.09 20.29 6.73
CA LEU A 86 1.36 18.91 6.32
C LEU A 86 2.05 18.85 4.95
N LYS A 87 1.58 19.66 3.99
CA LYS A 87 2.16 19.73 2.64
C LYS A 87 3.58 20.31 2.63
N GLU A 88 3.83 21.34 3.45
CA GLU A 88 5.17 21.91 3.64
C GLU A 88 6.16 20.92 4.28
N GLY A 89 5.66 19.97 5.09
CA GLY A 89 6.47 18.87 5.65
C GLY A 89 6.84 17.78 4.65
N GLU A 90 5.96 17.45 3.70
CA GLU A 90 6.25 16.47 2.64
C GLU A 90 7.27 16.98 1.61
N ASP A 91 7.24 18.27 1.29
CA ASP A 91 8.22 18.90 0.39
C ASP A 91 9.63 18.94 1.00
N ALA A 92 9.76 18.97 2.33
CA ALA A 92 11.05 18.83 3.01
C ALA A 92 11.63 17.41 2.92
N GLN A 93 10.77 16.39 2.81
CA GLN A 93 11.19 14.99 2.81
C GLN A 93 11.49 14.45 1.40
N ARG A 94 10.91 15.05 0.35
CA ARG A 94 11.21 14.72 -1.06
C ARG A 94 12.57 15.23 -1.55
N TYR A 95 13.22 16.13 -0.80
CA TYR A 95 14.58 16.64 -1.08
C TYR A 95 15.66 16.13 -0.12
N ALA A 96 15.37 15.15 0.74
CA ALA A 96 16.37 14.54 1.62
C ALA A 96 16.82 13.16 1.09
N GLY A 97 17.26 13.12 -0.16
CA GLY A 97 18.16 12.08 -0.66
C GLY A 97 19.61 12.32 -0.21
N ALA A 98 19.80 12.80 1.02
CA ALA A 98 21.10 13.01 1.64
C ALA A 98 21.06 12.40 3.04
N ASP A 99 22.02 11.53 3.26
CA ASP A 99 22.34 10.73 4.43
C ASP A 99 22.57 11.61 5.68
N GLU A 100 21.54 12.27 6.21
CA GLU A 100 21.62 12.92 7.52
C GLU A 100 21.09 11.94 8.58
N GLU A 101 22.00 11.45 9.42
CA GLU A 101 21.68 10.75 10.67
C GLU A 101 20.76 11.64 11.52
N VAL A 102 19.47 11.41 11.41
CA VAL A 102 18.47 12.09 12.23
C VAL A 102 18.58 11.54 13.65
N ASP A 103 19.19 12.31 14.55
CA ASP A 103 19.40 11.91 15.95
C ASP A 103 18.05 11.70 16.65
N SER A 104 17.69 10.43 16.84
CA SER A 104 16.41 9.98 17.37
C SER A 104 16.14 10.51 18.79
N LYS A 105 17.19 10.91 19.52
CA LYS A 105 17.06 11.50 20.87
C LYS A 105 16.49 12.91 20.84
N LYS A 106 16.90 13.73 19.86
CA LYS A 106 16.34 15.09 19.70
C LYS A 106 14.85 15.06 19.37
N ILE A 107 14.42 14.11 18.54
CA ILE A 107 13.00 13.94 18.19
C ILE A 107 12.18 13.61 19.45
N LEU A 108 12.67 12.69 20.28
CA LEU A 108 12.02 12.32 21.54
C LEU A 108 11.90 13.48 22.53
N ASP A 109 12.90 14.35 22.59
CA ASP A 109 12.88 15.52 23.48
C ASP A 109 11.89 16.60 23.00
N VAL A 110 11.81 16.86 21.69
CA VAL A 110 10.82 17.79 21.12
C VAL A 110 9.39 17.27 21.35
N LEU A 111 9.14 15.98 21.13
CA LEU A 111 7.81 15.38 21.35
C LEU A 111 7.37 15.45 22.81
N LYS A 112 8.29 15.26 23.76
CA LYS A 112 7.99 15.40 25.19
C LYS A 112 7.68 16.84 25.57
N GLN A 113 8.33 17.81 24.93
CA GLN A 113 8.11 19.22 25.21
C GLN A 113 6.73 19.68 24.75
N ASP A 114 6.24 19.20 23.61
CA ASP A 114 4.91 19.55 23.09
C ASP A 114 3.77 18.81 23.81
N ILE A 115 4.01 17.62 24.36
CA ILE A 115 3.02 16.85 25.14
C ILE A 115 2.99 17.29 26.62
N GLY A 116 4.05 17.94 27.12
CA GLY A 116 4.16 18.40 28.50
C GLY A 116 3.58 19.79 28.80
N GLY A 117 3.07 20.50 27.79
CA GLY A 117 2.51 21.84 27.94
C GLY A 117 1.01 21.84 28.26
N LEU A 118 0.65 21.49 29.49
CA LEU A 118 -0.60 21.92 30.13
C LEU A 118 -0.44 23.32 30.74
#